data_AF-A0A662YAB5-F1
#
_entry.id   AF-A0A662YAB5-F1
#
_cell.length_a   1.000
_cell.length_b   1.000
_cell.length_c   1.000
_cell.angle_alpha   90.00
_cell.angle_beta   90.00
_cell.angle_gamma   90.00
#
_symmetry.space_group_name_H-M   'P 1'
#
loop_
_entity.id
_entity.type
_entity.pdbx_description
1 polymer ?
#
loop_
_entity_poly.entity_id
_entity_poly.type
_entity_poly.pdbx_seq_one_letter_code
_entity_poly.pdbx_strand_id
1 'polypeptide(L)'
;MSSGGNVEGYLLKVDGDEVRIVYCILDEGMLQYFSRMGGELLGAVALSGAKVDVFLLPSTGEFGQVGHQFRVDVQPRAPPMRRRGALQTMEKEKVESVTFAGATREVADHWAVSILNWNRYSWEDGQMLCSSKNEFHTLKQLIELSGMKTTKTSDEPVVPLGVSRAVLPL
;
A
#
# COMPACT_ATOMS: atom_id res chain seq x y z
N MET A 1 16.79 8.32 20.62
CA MET A 1 15.62 7.71 19.97
C MET A 1 15.96 7.64 18.51
N SER A 2 16.44 6.50 18.04
CA SER A 2 16.85 6.33 16.64
C SER A 2 15.57 6.17 15.83
N SER A 3 15.15 7.22 15.14
CA SER A 3 14.12 7.13 14.12
C SER A 3 14.70 6.31 12.98
N GLY A 4 14.46 5.00 13.00
CA GLY A 4 14.67 4.16 11.82
C GLY A 4 13.89 4.79 10.67
N GLY A 5 14.56 4.96 9.56
CA GLY A 5 14.03 5.57 8.39
C GLY A 5 13.10 4.65 7.63
N ASN A 6 11.81 4.94 7.65
CA ASN A 6 10.78 4.25 6.88
C ASN A 6 10.35 5.10 5.67
N VAL A 7 9.83 4.44 4.63
CA VAL A 7 9.15 5.11 3.52
C VAL A 7 7.65 5.09 3.77
N GLU A 8 7.00 6.25 3.88
CA GLU A 8 5.58 6.34 4.19
C GLU A 8 4.81 7.39 3.36
N GLY A 9 3.51 7.15 3.15
CA GLY A 9 2.65 8.03 2.34
C GLY A 9 1.29 7.42 2.01
N TYR A 10 0.38 8.24 1.46
CA TYR A 10 -0.95 7.77 1.03
C TYR A 10 -0.92 7.23 -0.41
N LEU A 11 -1.64 6.12 -0.63
CA LEU A 11 -1.84 5.52 -1.94
C LEU A 11 -3.30 5.10 -2.10
N LEU A 12 -3.71 4.86 -3.35
CA LEU A 12 -4.94 4.14 -3.65
C LEU A 12 -4.63 2.66 -3.78
N LYS A 13 -5.32 1.80 -3.03
CA LYS A 13 -5.34 0.35 -3.29
C LYS A 13 -6.46 0.04 -4.28
N VAL A 14 -6.14 -0.72 -5.32
CA VAL A 14 -7.07 -1.12 -6.38
C VAL A 14 -7.31 -2.62 -6.28
N ASP A 15 -8.55 -3.02 -6.06
CA ASP A 15 -9.01 -4.41 -5.93
C ASP A 15 -10.16 -4.68 -6.90
N GLY A 16 -9.83 -5.06 -8.14
CA GLY A 16 -10.84 -5.21 -9.19
C GLY A 16 -11.54 -3.88 -9.48
N ASP A 17 -12.84 -3.82 -9.22
CA ASP A 17 -13.68 -2.62 -9.42
C ASP A 17 -13.73 -1.71 -8.19
N GLU A 18 -13.08 -2.10 -7.10
CA GLU A 18 -13.06 -1.35 -5.83
C GLU A 18 -11.76 -0.59 -5.65
N VAL A 19 -11.89 0.63 -5.14
CA VAL A 19 -10.75 1.47 -4.76
C VAL A 19 -10.90 2.02 -3.35
N ARG A 20 -9.76 2.16 -2.67
CA ARG A 20 -9.71 2.78 -1.34
C ARG A 20 -8.40 3.51 -1.12
N ILE A 21 -8.48 4.65 -0.43
CA ILE A 21 -7.29 5.34 0.06
C ILE A 21 -6.74 4.58 1.26
N VAL A 22 -5.44 4.31 1.24
CA VAL A 22 -4.70 3.63 2.31
C VAL A 22 -3.45 4.43 2.65
N TYR A 23 -3.01 4.31 3.90
CA TYR A 23 -1.71 4.82 4.33
C TYR A 23 -0.70 3.69 4.28
N CYS A 24 0.34 3.81 3.46
CA CYS A 24 1.34 2.77 3.28
C CYS A 24 2.62 3.12 4.04
N ILE A 25 3.24 2.10 4.61
CA ILE A 25 4.56 2.17 5.25
C ILE A 25 5.39 1.01 4.70
N LEU A 26 6.53 1.34 4.12
CA LEU A 26 7.56 0.39 3.74
C LEU A 26 8.69 0.51 4.76
N ASP A 27 8.90 -0.57 5.51
CA ASP A 27 9.84 -0.63 6.62
C ASP A 27 10.49 -2.01 6.70
N GLU A 28 11.82 -2.07 6.85
CA GLU A 28 12.63 -3.29 7.04
C GLU A 28 12.24 -4.49 6.14
N GLY A 29 11.85 -4.25 4.89
CA GLY A 29 11.45 -5.31 3.96
C GLY A 29 10.02 -5.82 4.13
N MET A 30 9.14 -5.00 4.71
CA MET A 30 7.71 -5.21 4.78
C MET A 30 6.97 -3.98 4.26
N LEU A 31 6.01 -4.19 3.35
CA LEU A 31 5.09 -3.16 2.89
C LEU A 31 3.75 -3.34 3.61
N GLN A 32 3.43 -2.45 4.52
CA GLN A 32 2.21 -2.45 5.31
C GLN A 32 1.27 -1.37 4.81
N TYR A 33 -0.03 -1.61 4.85
CA TYR A 33 -1.03 -0.60 4.51
C TYR A 33 -2.17 -0.57 5.52
N PHE A 34 -2.54 0.65 5.90
CA PHE A 34 -3.47 0.96 6.98
C PHE A 34 -4.67 1.74 6.42
N SER A 35 -5.77 1.77 7.16
CA SER A 35 -6.97 2.52 6.77
C SER A 35 -6.74 4.03 6.69
N ARG A 36 -5.82 4.55 7.51
CA ARG A 36 -5.32 5.93 7.54
C ARG A 36 -4.04 5.98 8.36
N MET A 37 -3.38 7.14 8.42
CA MET A 37 -2.28 7.35 9.36
C MET A 37 -2.76 7.13 10.80
N GLY A 38 -2.09 6.22 11.54
CA GLY A 38 -2.53 5.79 12.88
C GLY A 38 -3.83 4.97 12.91
N GLY A 39 -4.29 4.50 11.75
CA GLY A 39 -5.48 3.66 11.61
C GLY A 39 -5.21 2.17 11.80
N GLU A 40 -6.19 1.36 11.45
CA GLU A 40 -6.13 -0.10 11.53
C GLU A 40 -5.30 -0.69 10.37
N LEU A 41 -4.51 -1.73 10.66
CA LEU A 41 -3.78 -2.48 9.63
C LEU A 41 -4.76 -3.24 8.75
N LEU A 42 -4.71 -2.98 7.43
CA LEU A 42 -5.55 -3.64 6.45
C LEU A 42 -4.85 -4.84 5.81
N GLY A 43 -3.52 -4.80 5.74
CA GLY A 43 -2.72 -5.90 5.25
C GLY A 43 -1.23 -5.56 5.20
N ALA A 44 -0.43 -6.58 4.95
CA ALA A 44 1.02 -6.46 4.86
C ALA A 44 1.57 -7.45 3.84
N VAL A 45 2.60 -7.04 3.13
CA VAL A 45 3.30 -7.83 2.11
C VAL A 45 4.76 -7.97 2.55
N ALA A 46 5.20 -9.21 2.76
CA ALA A 46 6.58 -9.50 3.13
C ALA A 46 7.47 -9.50 1.88
N LEU A 47 8.38 -8.53 1.78
CA LEU A 47 9.35 -8.43 0.68
C LEU A 47 10.62 -9.24 0.98
N SER A 48 10.96 -9.37 2.26
CA SER A 48 12.10 -10.17 2.71
C SER A 48 11.91 -11.66 2.44
N GLY A 49 12.95 -12.30 1.90
CA GLY A 49 12.91 -13.71 1.52
C GLY A 49 12.07 -14.02 0.27
N ALA A 50 11.47 -13.02 -0.37
CA ALA A 50 10.68 -13.19 -1.59
C ALA A 50 11.41 -12.67 -2.83
N LYS A 51 10.98 -13.13 -4.01
CA LYS A 51 11.23 -12.42 -5.26
C LYS A 51 10.15 -11.35 -5.39
N VAL A 52 10.57 -10.10 -5.55
CA VAL A 52 9.69 -8.94 -5.68
C VAL A 52 9.85 -8.39 -7.10
N ASP A 53 8.76 -8.32 -7.84
CA ASP A 53 8.68 -7.66 -9.13
C ASP A 53 7.67 -6.51 -9.04
N VAL A 54 7.99 -5.36 -9.63
CA VAL A 54 7.09 -4.19 -9.65
C VAL A 54 6.88 -3.75 -11.10
N PHE A 55 5.63 -3.53 -11.46
CA PHE A 55 5.22 -3.17 -12.82
C PHE A 55 4.46 -1.85 -12.80
N LEU A 56 4.97 -0.85 -13.53
CA LEU A 56 4.19 0.36 -13.80
C LEU A 56 3.10 0.02 -14.82
N LEU A 57 1.85 0.26 -14.45
CA LEU A 57 0.71 -0.04 -15.31
C LEU A 57 0.39 1.18 -16.19
N PRO A 58 0.09 0.97 -17.48
CA PRO A 58 -0.27 2.07 -18.36
C PRO A 58 -1.56 2.72 -17.87
N SER A 59 -1.62 4.05 -17.95
CA SER A 59 -2.86 4.80 -17.75
C SER A 59 -3.71 4.62 -19.01
N THR A 60 -4.37 3.48 -19.16
CA THR A 60 -5.32 3.28 -20.25
C THR A 60 -6.49 4.22 -19.97
N GLY A 61 -6.69 5.23 -20.82
CA GLY A 61 -7.72 6.27 -20.69
C GLY A 61 -9.15 5.75 -20.86
N GLU A 62 -9.40 4.51 -20.47
CA GLU A 62 -10.71 3.88 -20.45
C GLU A 62 -11.45 4.32 -19.18
N PHE A 63 -12.76 4.57 -19.31
CA PHE A 63 -13.63 4.81 -18.17
C PHE A 63 -13.53 3.62 -17.19
N GLY A 64 -13.21 3.87 -15.93
CA GLY A 64 -13.07 2.82 -14.91
C GLY A 64 -11.64 2.46 -14.51
N GLN A 65 -10.60 3.12 -15.03
CA GLN A 65 -9.21 2.93 -14.56
C GLN A 65 -8.66 4.16 -13.83
N VAL A 66 -8.02 3.94 -12.68
CA VAL A 66 -7.25 4.97 -11.97
C VAL A 66 -5.92 5.21 -12.70
N GLY A 67 -5.50 6.46 -12.87
CA GLY A 67 -4.16 6.77 -13.38
C GLY A 67 -3.05 6.38 -12.40
N HIS A 68 -1.80 6.39 -12.87
CA HIS A 68 -0.60 6.26 -12.03
C HIS A 68 -0.52 4.95 -11.22
N GLN A 69 -1.03 3.86 -11.81
CA GLN A 69 -1.04 2.55 -11.16
C GLN A 69 0.32 1.85 -11.27
N PHE A 70 0.63 1.06 -10.24
CA PHE A 70 1.71 0.10 -10.24
C PHE A 70 1.27 -1.18 -9.52
N ARG A 71 1.76 -2.33 -9.98
CA ARG A 71 1.49 -3.64 -9.37
C ARG A 71 2.75 -4.17 -8.72
N VAL A 72 2.62 -4.69 -7.51
CA VAL A 72 3.66 -5.38 -6.76
C VAL A 72 3.33 -6.86 -6.75
N ASP A 73 4.18 -7.66 -7.36
CA ASP A 73 4.09 -9.12 -7.34
C ASP A 73 5.16 -9.68 -6.41
N VAL A 74 4.74 -10.47 -5.43
CA VAL A 74 5.61 -11.09 -4.43
C VAL A 74 5.46 -12.59 -4.51
N GLN A 75 6.58 -13.23 -4.80
CA GLN A 75 6.67 -14.69 -4.90
C GLN A 75 7.56 -15.18 -3.75
N PRO A 76 6.99 -15.88 -2.74
CA PRO A 76 7.78 -16.49 -1.68
C PRO A 76 8.81 -17.43 -2.30
N ARG A 77 10.10 -17.26 -1.98
CA ARG A 77 11.09 -18.24 -2.42
C ARG A 77 10.90 -19.49 -1.57
N ALA A 78 10.45 -20.59 -2.16
CA ALA A 78 10.48 -21.86 -1.45
C ALA A 78 11.91 -22.14 -0.96
N PRO A 79 12.11 -22.59 0.30
CA PRO A 79 13.41 -23.05 0.72
C PRO A 79 13.86 -24.18 -0.22
N PRO A 80 15.16 -24.28 -0.56
CA PRO A 80 15.64 -25.38 -1.38
C PRO A 80 15.47 -26.68 -0.59
N MET A 81 14.32 -27.34 -0.75
CA MET A 81 14.10 -28.67 -0.22
C MET A 81 15.03 -29.63 -0.99
N ARG A 82 16.23 -29.82 -0.45
CA ARG A 82 17.00 -31.05 -0.68
C ARG A 82 16.21 -32.20 -0.07
N ARG A 83 15.30 -32.81 -0.83
CA ARG A 83 14.80 -34.16 -0.51
C ARG A 83 14.85 -35.03 -1.76
N ARG A 84 15.75 -36.02 -1.69
CA ARG A 84 15.74 -37.21 -2.54
C ARG A 84 14.31 -37.78 -2.57
N GLY A 85 13.75 -37.92 -3.77
CA GLY A 85 12.87 -39.05 -4.08
C GLY A 85 11.35 -38.89 -3.95
N ALA A 86 10.79 -37.68 -3.90
CA ALA A 86 9.33 -37.53 -4.01
C ALA A 86 8.97 -36.44 -5.04
N LEU A 87 8.32 -36.85 -6.13
CA LEU A 87 7.58 -35.97 -7.02
C LEU A 87 6.44 -35.34 -6.21
N GLN A 88 6.71 -34.20 -5.57
CA GLN A 88 5.65 -33.35 -5.06
C GLN A 88 5.18 -32.48 -6.23
N THR A 89 3.91 -32.64 -6.56
CA THR A 89 3.13 -31.78 -7.45
C THR A 89 3.52 -30.33 -7.18
N MET A 90 4.07 -29.64 -8.19
CA MET A 90 4.28 -28.20 -8.14
C MET A 90 2.92 -27.52 -7.95
N GLU A 91 2.48 -27.36 -6.70
CA GLU A 91 1.51 -26.32 -6.38
C GLU A 91 2.16 -25.03 -6.85
N LYS A 92 1.59 -24.42 -7.90
CA LYS A 92 2.02 -23.12 -8.42
C LYS A 92 2.33 -22.22 -7.23
N GLU A 93 3.59 -21.81 -7.08
CA GLU A 93 4.00 -20.83 -6.09
C GLU A 93 2.99 -19.67 -6.15
N LYS A 94 2.23 -19.50 -5.08
CA LYS A 94 1.14 -18.54 -5.01
C LYS A 94 1.77 -17.15 -5.01
N VAL A 95 1.77 -16.50 -6.18
CA VAL A 95 2.18 -15.10 -6.32
C VAL A 95 1.12 -14.25 -5.63
N GLU A 96 1.56 -13.45 -4.67
CA GLU A 96 0.74 -12.42 -4.05
C GLU A 96 0.89 -11.13 -4.85
N SER A 97 -0.20 -10.66 -5.46
CA SER A 97 -0.21 -9.46 -6.28
C SER A 97 -1.08 -8.38 -5.62
N VAL A 98 -0.52 -7.18 -5.44
CA VAL A 98 -1.26 -6.01 -4.95
C VAL A 98 -1.06 -4.84 -5.90
N THR A 99 -2.16 -4.16 -6.26
CA THR A 99 -2.12 -3.00 -7.15
C THR A 99 -2.37 -1.73 -6.36
N PHE A 100 -1.50 -0.74 -6.56
CA PHE A 100 -1.60 0.57 -5.96
C PHE A 100 -1.60 1.67 -7.03
N ALA A 101 -2.06 2.86 -6.68
CA ALA A 101 -1.92 4.07 -7.49
C ALA A 101 -1.41 5.24 -6.65
N GLY A 102 -0.45 5.98 -7.21
CA GLY A 102 0.04 7.23 -6.63
C GLY A 102 -0.87 8.42 -6.96
N ALA A 103 -0.77 9.48 -6.16
CA ALA A 103 -1.50 10.72 -6.44
C ALA A 103 -1.00 11.44 -7.70
N THR A 104 0.26 11.23 -8.05
CA THR A 104 0.84 11.62 -9.32
C THR A 104 1.69 10.48 -9.86
N ARG A 105 2.13 10.59 -11.13
CA ARG A 105 3.04 9.63 -11.73
C ARG A 105 4.37 9.55 -10.98
N GLU A 106 4.90 10.70 -10.56
CA GLU A 106 6.16 10.79 -9.83
C GLU A 106 6.07 10.06 -8.48
N VAL A 107 4.93 10.18 -7.79
CA VAL A 107 4.67 9.44 -6.54
C VAL A 107 4.65 7.93 -6.80
N ALA A 108 3.95 7.49 -7.85
CA ALA A 108 3.91 6.08 -8.22
C ALA A 108 5.30 5.52 -8.58
N ASP A 109 6.06 6.27 -9.37
CA ASP A 109 7.42 5.91 -9.77
C ASP A 109 8.36 5.84 -8.56
N HIS A 110 8.28 6.80 -7.63
CA HIS A 110 9.06 6.78 -6.39
C HIS A 110 8.72 5.57 -5.52
N TRP A 111 7.44 5.26 -5.32
CA TRP A 111 7.03 4.06 -4.59
C TRP A 111 7.53 2.78 -5.25
N ALA A 112 7.42 2.66 -6.57
CA ALA A 112 7.91 1.51 -7.30
C ALA A 112 9.43 1.31 -7.13
N VAL A 113 10.21 2.39 -7.22
CA VAL A 113 11.66 2.37 -7.00
C VAL A 113 12.01 2.02 -5.55
N SER A 114 11.32 2.60 -4.56
CA SER A 114 11.53 2.30 -3.14
C SER A 114 11.25 0.84 -2.82
N ILE A 115 10.16 0.27 -3.34
CA ILE A 115 9.81 -1.14 -3.15
C ILE A 115 10.85 -2.05 -3.82
N LEU A 116 11.27 -1.77 -5.05
CA LEU A 116 12.28 -2.59 -5.73
C LEU A 116 13.65 -2.57 -5.04
N ASN A 117 14.00 -1.44 -4.43
CA ASN A 117 15.29 -1.24 -3.78
C ASN A 117 15.21 -1.35 -2.25
N TRP A 118 14.16 -1.96 -1.70
CA TRP A 118 13.97 -2.10 -0.25
C TRP A 118 15.21 -2.67 0.46
N ASN A 119 15.94 -3.60 -0.18
CA ASN A 119 17.13 -4.22 0.39
C ASN A 119 18.44 -3.40 0.23
N ARG A 120 18.38 -2.25 -0.46
CA ARG A 120 19.54 -1.37 -0.72
C ARG A 120 19.49 -0.07 0.08
N TYR A 121 18.33 0.32 0.61
CA TYR A 121 18.21 1.52 1.41
C TYR A 121 18.73 1.28 2.83
N SER A 122 19.52 2.23 3.32
CA SER A 122 19.80 2.36 4.74
C SER A 122 18.56 2.97 5.37
N TRP A 123 17.77 2.17 6.09
CA TRP A 123 16.59 2.61 6.84
C TRP A 123 16.98 3.41 8.09
N GLU A 124 17.96 4.32 7.99
CA GLU A 124 18.40 5.18 9.10
C GLU A 124 17.80 6.59 8.99
N ASP A 125 17.36 7.01 7.79
CA ASP A 125 16.70 8.30 7.55
C ASP A 125 15.31 8.08 6.94
N GLY A 126 14.26 8.53 7.66
CA GLY A 126 12.87 8.36 7.24
C GLY A 126 12.57 9.22 6.04
N GLN A 127 12.05 8.60 4.97
CA GLN A 127 11.64 9.32 3.78
C GLN A 127 10.12 9.29 3.67
N MET A 128 9.50 10.38 4.13
CA MET A 128 8.11 10.64 3.85
C MET A 128 8.01 11.01 2.37
N LEU A 129 7.61 10.05 1.53
CA LEU A 129 7.45 10.30 0.09
C LEU A 129 6.28 11.25 -0.16
N CYS A 130 5.34 11.31 0.78
CA CYS A 130 4.10 12.01 0.57
C CYS A 130 3.42 12.41 1.89
N SER A 131 3.54 13.69 2.26
CA SER A 131 2.78 14.31 3.36
C SER A 131 2.44 15.74 3.00
N SER A 132 1.38 15.88 2.21
CA SER A 132 0.71 17.17 2.08
C SER A 132 -0.78 16.97 2.32
N LYS A 133 -1.41 17.96 2.96
CA LYS A 133 -2.89 18.06 3.08
C LYS A 133 -3.60 17.92 1.73
N ASN A 134 -2.89 18.13 0.62
CA ASN A 134 -3.44 18.12 -0.73
C ASN A 134 -3.46 16.72 -1.35
N GLU A 135 -2.59 15.82 -0.94
CA GLU A 135 -2.47 14.52 -1.61
C GLU A 135 -3.70 13.64 -1.40
N PHE A 136 -4.19 13.58 -0.16
CA PHE A 136 -5.44 12.89 0.13
C PHE A 136 -6.62 13.47 -0.67
N HIS A 137 -6.61 14.79 -0.93
CA HIS A 137 -7.59 15.43 -1.78
C HIS A 137 -7.42 15.05 -3.26
N THR A 138 -6.19 15.01 -3.77
CA THR A 138 -5.88 14.53 -5.12
C THR A 138 -6.31 13.08 -5.32
N LEU A 139 -6.07 12.20 -4.33
CA LEU A 139 -6.53 10.82 -4.37
C LEU A 139 -8.05 10.72 -4.36
N LYS A 140 -8.75 11.54 -3.58
CA LYS A 140 -10.22 11.62 -3.63
C LYS A 140 -10.72 12.04 -5.01
N GLN A 141 -10.11 13.07 -5.62
CA GLN A 141 -10.45 13.50 -6.99
C GLN A 141 -10.21 12.41 -8.03
N LEU A 142 -9.09 11.68 -7.94
CA LEU A 142 -8.79 10.55 -8.84
C LEU A 142 -9.85 9.44 -8.74
N ILE A 143 -10.37 9.17 -7.54
CA ILE A 143 -11.47 8.22 -7.39
C ILE A 143 -12.74 8.75 -8.04
N GLU A 144 -13.13 10.00 -7.78
CA GLU A 144 -14.33 10.61 -8.37
C GLU A 144 -14.30 10.61 -9.90
N LEU A 145 -13.13 10.87 -10.49
CA LEU A 145 -12.93 10.90 -11.94
C LEU A 145 -12.89 9.49 -12.57
N SER A 146 -12.46 8.48 -11.83
CA SER A 146 -12.35 7.10 -12.35
C SER A 146 -13.70 6.38 -12.42
N GLY A 147 -14.72 6.83 -11.68
CA GLY A 147 -16.05 6.19 -11.65
C GLY A 147 -16.06 4.82 -10.95
N MET A 148 -14.96 4.44 -10.27
CA MET A 148 -14.84 3.19 -9.55
C MET A 148 -15.63 3.20 -8.24
N LYS A 149 -16.00 2.02 -7.74
CA LYS A 149 -16.75 1.92 -6.49
C LYS A 149 -15.80 2.20 -5.32
N THR A 150 -16.17 3.20 -4.51
CA THR A 150 -15.47 3.48 -3.26
C THR A 150 -15.88 2.45 -2.21
N THR A 151 -14.93 1.62 -1.78
CA THR A 151 -15.07 0.98 -0.47
C THR A 151 -15.01 2.08 0.57
N LYS A 152 -16.07 2.26 1.36
CA LYS A 152 -16.12 3.27 2.42
C LYS A 152 -14.91 3.08 3.34
N THR A 153 -13.91 3.95 3.21
CA THR A 153 -13.02 4.25 4.34
C THR A 153 -13.94 4.74 5.44
N SER A 154 -13.86 4.13 6.63
CA SER A 154 -14.67 4.58 7.77
C SER A 154 -14.28 6.04 8.09
N ASP A 155 -15.02 6.98 7.49
CA ASP A 155 -14.95 8.42 7.70
C ASP A 155 -15.71 8.80 8.99
N GLU A 156 -16.07 7.83 9.83
CA GLU A 156 -16.51 8.12 11.18
C GLU A 156 -15.31 8.23 12.11
N PRO A 157 -15.10 9.38 12.78
CA PRO A 157 -14.38 9.36 14.04
C PRO A 157 -15.18 8.44 14.95
N VAL A 158 -14.67 7.23 15.18
CA VAL A 158 -15.14 6.40 16.29
C VAL A 158 -14.73 7.12 17.56
N VAL A 159 -15.58 8.07 17.97
CA VAL A 159 -15.62 8.53 19.35
C VAL A 159 -16.02 7.28 20.13
N PRO A 160 -15.23 6.83 21.13
CA PRO A 160 -15.64 5.73 21.96
C PRO A 160 -17.03 6.01 22.51
N LEU A 161 -17.98 5.11 22.24
CA LEU A 161 -19.30 5.10 22.87
C LEU A 161 -19.09 5.01 24.39
N GLY A 162 -19.04 6.17 25.05
CA GLY A 162 -18.75 6.24 26.48
C GLY A 162 -18.38 7.62 27.03
N VAL A 163 -18.05 8.62 26.21
CA VAL A 163 -17.76 9.96 26.74
C VAL A 163 -19.02 10.82 26.73
N SER A 164 -19.62 10.92 27.92
CA SER A 164 -20.81 11.70 28.24
C SER A 164 -20.71 13.16 27.77
N ARG A 165 -21.77 13.67 27.12
CA ARG A 165 -21.98 15.11 26.90
C ARG A 165 -22.44 15.76 28.21
N ALA A 166 -21.51 16.32 28.96
CA ALA A 166 -21.77 17.16 30.13
C ALA A 166 -20.47 17.96 30.38
N VAL A 167 -20.36 19.27 30.53
CA VAL A 167 -21.26 20.39 30.85
C VAL A 167 -20.52 21.66 30.34
N LEU A 168 -21.21 22.61 29.71
CA LEU A 168 -20.71 23.99 29.59
C LEU A 168 -21.24 24.79 30.79
N PRO A 169 -20.40 25.47 31.59
CA PRO A 169 -20.88 26.57 32.40
C PRO A 169 -20.83 27.88 31.61
N LEU A 170 -21.85 28.70 31.86
CA LEU A 170 -22.11 30.05 31.36
C LEU A 170 -21.00 31.05 31.70
#